data_AF-A0A5C7VM11-F1
#
_entry.id   AF-A0A5C7VM11-F1
#
_cell.length_a   1.000
_cell.length_b   1.000
_cell.length_c   1.000
_cell.angle_alpha   90.00
_cell.angle_beta   90.00
_cell.angle_gamma   90.00
#
_symmetry.space_group_name_H-M   'P 1'
#
loop_
_entity.id
_entity.type
_entity.pdbx_description
1 polymer ?
#
loop_
_entity_poly.entity_id
_entity_poly.type
_entity_poly.pdbx_seq_one_letter_code
_entity_poly.pdbx_strand_id
1 'polypeptide(L)'
;MLTQQGLAVQQVSATLTALRMLQAGRVDYWLVHELSAAPAIRTAGGPALKRQLTLNHAEGFIACHPQTRPTSLQQLRVAVHKLRQRGEPAEFGLR
;
A
#
# COMPACT_ATOMS: atom_id res chain seq x y z
N MET A 1 5.73 0.54 19.64
CA MET A 1 6.53 0.45 18.39
C MET A 1 7.41 -0.80 18.45
N LEU A 2 7.71 -1.45 17.31
CA LEU A 2 8.56 -2.68 17.28
C LEU A 2 9.93 -2.47 17.94
N THR A 3 10.49 -1.25 17.83
CA THR A 3 11.72 -0.85 18.52
C THR A 3 11.63 -0.92 20.04
N GLN A 4 10.45 -0.64 20.62
CA GLN A 4 10.19 -0.76 22.07
C GLN A 4 10.02 -2.22 22.51
N GLN A 5 10.06 -3.17 21.58
CA GLN A 5 10.01 -4.61 21.85
C GLN A 5 11.37 -5.28 21.61
N GLY A 6 12.45 -4.49 21.47
CA GLY A 6 13.81 -5.00 21.27
C GLY A 6 14.15 -5.42 19.84
N LEU A 7 13.26 -5.16 18.87
CA LEU A 7 13.53 -5.45 17.46
C LEU A 7 14.33 -4.31 16.82
N ALA A 8 15.42 -4.66 16.14
CA ALA A 8 16.18 -3.72 15.34
C ALA A 8 15.37 -3.30 14.10
N VAL A 9 15.03 -2.01 14.02
CA VAL A 9 14.25 -1.46 12.89
C VAL A 9 15.10 -0.47 12.12
N GLN A 10 15.17 -0.65 10.81
CA GLN A 10 15.74 0.32 9.88
C GLN A 10 14.63 0.89 9.01
N GLN A 11 14.48 2.21 8.99
CA GLN A 11 13.59 2.88 8.05
C GLN A 11 14.30 3.09 6.70
N VAL A 12 13.59 2.77 5.62
CA VAL A 12 14.07 2.95 4.24
C VAL A 12 12.97 3.65 3.46
N SER A 13 13.31 4.77 2.80
CA SER A 13 12.35 5.61 2.09
C SER A 13 11.85 4.99 0.78
N ALA A 14 12.66 4.16 0.13
CA ALA A 14 12.34 3.55 -1.15
C ALA A 14 11.96 2.06 -1.00
N THR A 15 10.74 1.71 -1.42
CA THR A 15 10.22 0.33 -1.42
C THR A 15 11.13 -0.64 -2.15
N LEU A 16 11.65 -0.26 -3.33
CA LEU A 16 12.57 -1.11 -4.10
C LEU A 16 13.89 -1.39 -3.36
N THR A 17 14.39 -0.41 -2.60
CA THR A 17 15.62 -0.60 -1.80
C THR A 17 15.37 -1.58 -0.66
N ALA A 18 14.26 -1.44 0.06
CA ALA A 18 13.90 -2.37 1.12
C ALA A 18 13.68 -3.80 0.59
N LEU A 19 13.03 -3.95 -0.56
CA LEU A 19 12.87 -5.25 -1.22
C LEU A 19 14.22 -5.89 -1.59
N ARG A 20 15.15 -5.13 -2.16
CA ARG A 20 16.49 -5.63 -2.49
C ARG A 20 17.28 -6.03 -1.25
N MET A 21 17.14 -5.29 -0.15
CA MET A 21 17.77 -5.65 1.12
C MET A 21 17.23 -6.99 1.64
N LEU A 22 15.91 -7.21 1.58
CA LEU A 22 15.29 -8.48 1.95
C LEU A 22 15.78 -9.63 1.06
N GLN A 23 15.75 -9.45 -0.26
CA GLN A 23 16.20 -10.47 -1.23
C GLN A 23 17.69 -10.81 -1.09
N ALA A 24 18.51 -9.85 -0.70
CA ALA A 24 19.94 -10.04 -0.45
C ALA A 24 20.25 -10.56 0.97
N GLY A 25 19.24 -10.83 1.81
CA GLY A 25 19.44 -11.30 3.20
C GLY A 25 20.06 -10.25 4.12
N ARG A 26 20.01 -8.96 3.77
CA ARG A 26 20.49 -7.87 4.61
C ARG A 26 19.53 -7.50 5.73
N VAL A 27 18.27 -7.93 5.61
CA VAL A 27 17.23 -7.84 6.63
C VAL A 27 16.43 -9.13 6.59
N ASP A 28 15.95 -9.58 7.76
CA ASP A 28 15.18 -10.82 7.88
C ASP A 28 13.69 -10.63 7.61
N TYR A 29 13.19 -9.41 7.85
CA TYR A 29 11.79 -9.08 7.71
C TYR A 29 11.60 -7.69 7.10
N TRP A 30 10.48 -7.54 6.40
CA TRP A 30 10.09 -6.29 5.78
C TRP A 30 8.62 -6.01 6.06
N LEU A 31 8.36 -4.92 6.78
CA LEU A 31 7.03 -4.39 7.00
C LEU A 31 6.68 -3.38 5.90
N VAL A 32 5.59 -3.63 5.18
CA VAL A 32 5.18 -2.79 4.04
C VAL A 32 3.67 -2.91 3.80
N HIS A 33 3.06 -1.86 3.25
CA HIS A 33 1.68 -1.91 2.76
C HIS A 33 1.60 -2.62 1.40
N GLU A 34 0.58 -3.45 1.21
CA GLU A 34 0.40 -4.28 0.01
C GLU A 34 0.39 -3.44 -1.28
N LEU A 35 -0.27 -2.27 -1.25
CA LEU A 35 -0.34 -1.35 -2.40
C LEU A 35 1.05 -0.81 -2.83
N SER A 36 1.96 -0.61 -1.88
CA SER A 36 3.34 -0.21 -2.18
C SER A 36 4.20 -1.39 -2.61
N ALA A 37 4.01 -2.56 -1.98
CA ALA A 37 4.83 -3.73 -2.22
C ALA A 37 4.56 -4.39 -3.57
N ALA A 38 3.29 -4.52 -3.97
CA ALA A 38 2.89 -5.31 -5.13
C ALA A 38 3.55 -4.83 -6.45
N PRO A 39 3.58 -3.51 -6.78
CA PRO A 39 4.29 -3.05 -7.97
C PRO A 39 5.80 -3.33 -7.89
N ALA A 40 6.42 -3.10 -6.73
CA ALA A 40 7.86 -3.31 -6.54
C ALA A 40 8.27 -4.77 -6.72
N ILE A 41 7.49 -5.71 -6.17
CA ILE A 41 7.72 -7.16 -6.29
C ILE A 41 7.56 -7.60 -7.74
N ARG A 42 6.52 -7.15 -8.45
CA ARG A 42 6.31 -7.46 -9.87
C ARG A 42 7.47 -6.98 -10.74
N THR A 43 7.97 -5.77 -10.49
CA THR A 43 9.05 -5.17 -11.29
C THR A 43 10.41 -5.78 -10.98
N ALA A 44 10.72 -6.05 -9.71
CA ALA A 44 12.03 -6.55 -9.30
C ALA A 44 12.23 -8.05 -9.64
N GLY A 45 11.13 -8.80 -9.78
CA GLY A 45 11.19 -10.25 -9.93
C GLY A 45 11.74 -10.95 -8.68
N GLY A 46 12.15 -12.21 -8.84
CA GLY A 46 12.69 -13.03 -7.77
C GLY A 46 11.66 -13.95 -7.10
N PRO A 47 12.05 -14.63 -6.02
CA PRO A 47 11.19 -15.60 -5.35
C PRO A 47 9.95 -14.94 -4.75
N ALA A 48 8.84 -15.67 -4.76
CA ALA A 48 7.60 -15.21 -4.13
C ALA A 48 7.82 -14.97 -2.63
N LEU A 49 7.48 -13.77 -2.17
CA LEU A 49 7.52 -13.44 -0.75
C LEU A 49 6.32 -14.09 -0.04
N LYS A 50 6.58 -14.84 1.03
CA LYS A 50 5.52 -15.40 1.87
C LYS A 50 5.14 -14.40 2.95
N ARG A 51 3.88 -13.95 2.95
CA ARG A 51 3.31 -13.12 4.01
C ARG A 51 3.21 -13.94 5.30
N GLN A 52 3.95 -13.53 6.34
CA GLN A 52 3.93 -14.18 7.65
C GLN A 52 2.82 -13.62 8.56
N LEU A 53 2.58 -12.31 8.50
CA LEU A 53 1.60 -11.61 9.31
C LEU A 53 0.91 -10.54 8.46
N THR A 54 -0.35 -10.26 8.79
CA THR A 54 -1.09 -9.12 8.24
C THR A 54 -1.39 -8.17 9.38
N LEU A 55 -0.85 -6.95 9.30
CA LEU A 55 -1.24 -5.86 10.20
C LEU A 55 -2.44 -5.11 9.59
N ASN A 56 -3.11 -4.28 10.39
CA ASN A 56 -4.31 -3.54 10.00
C ASN A 56 -4.19 -2.96 8.57
N HIS A 57 -5.26 -3.09 7.78
CA HIS A 57 -5.33 -2.47 6.46
C HIS A 57 -5.19 -0.96 6.60
N ALA A 58 -4.31 -0.36 5.79
CA ALA A 58 -4.29 1.09 5.66
C ALA A 58 -5.61 1.54 5.05
N GLU A 59 -6.30 2.45 5.71
CA GLU A 59 -7.48 3.11 5.14
C GLU A 59 -7.02 4.10 4.06
N GLY A 60 -7.58 3.96 2.86
CA GLY A 60 -7.42 4.94 1.80
C GLY A 60 -8.53 5.99 1.87
N PHE A 61 -8.21 7.25 1.61
CA PHE A 61 -9.19 8.31 1.45
C PHE A 61 -8.92 9.11 0.18
N ILE A 62 -9.98 9.66 -0.40
CA ILE A 62 -9.86 10.62 -1.51
C ILE A 62 -10.01 12.01 -0.91
N ALA A 63 -8.97 12.84 -1.06
CA ALA A 63 -9.02 14.25 -0.73
C ALA A 63 -9.20 15.09 -1.99
N CYS A 64 -9.93 16.20 -1.86
CA CYS A 64 -10.12 17.18 -2.92
C CYS A 64 -9.56 18.54 -2.49
N HIS A 65 -9.17 19.37 -3.46
CA HIS A 65 -8.75 20.75 -3.17
C HIS A 65 -9.92 21.53 -2.53
N PRO A 66 -9.68 22.44 -1.56
CA PRO A 66 -10.76 23.18 -0.89
C PRO A 66 -11.66 23.98 -1.85
N GLN A 67 -11.13 24.42 -2.99
CA GLN A 67 -11.87 25.16 -4.02
C GLN A 67 -12.52 24.25 -5.09
N THR A 68 -12.54 22.93 -4.89
CA THR A 68 -13.20 22.01 -5.82
C THR A 68 -14.67 22.35 -5.91
N ARG A 69 -15.18 22.52 -7.13
CA ARG A 69 -16.59 22.85 -7.37
C ARG A 69 -17.50 21.78 -6.76
N PRO A 70 -18.59 22.14 -6.06
CA PRO A 70 -19.51 21.17 -5.46
C PRO A 70 -20.05 20.14 -6.46
N THR A 71 -20.31 20.57 -7.69
CA THR A 71 -20.77 19.71 -8.78
C THR A 71 -19.74 18.65 -9.16
N SER A 72 -18.45 19.01 -9.22
CA SER A 72 -17.35 18.06 -9.49
C SER A 72 -17.19 17.05 -8.34
N LEU A 73 -17.33 17.49 -7.08
CA LEU A 73 -17.28 16.59 -5.93
C LEU A 73 -18.46 15.60 -5.94
N GLN A 74 -19.66 16.05 -6.32
CA GLN A 74 -20.82 15.17 -6.48
C GLN A 74 -20.61 14.14 -7.59
N GLN A 75 -20.07 14.56 -8.74
CA GLN A 75 -19.73 13.65 -9.85
C GLN A 75 -18.73 12.58 -9.41
N LEU A 76 -17.68 12.96 -8.68
CA LEU A 76 -16.70 12.04 -8.11
C LEU A 76 -17.36 11.01 -7.17
N ARG A 77 -18.22 11.46 -6.25
CA ARG A 77 -18.93 10.57 -5.31
C ARG A 77 -19.81 9.56 -6.05
N VAL A 78 -20.54 10.00 -7.08
CA VAL A 78 -21.37 9.12 -7.91
C VAL A 78 -20.51 8.11 -8.67
N ALA A 79 -19.38 8.55 -9.24
CA ALA A 79 -18.46 7.66 -9.95
C ALA A 79 -17.89 6.58 -9.02
N VAL A 80 -17.38 6.97 -7.84
CA VAL A 80 -16.87 6.02 -6.84
C VAL A 80 -17.94 5.05 -6.38
N HIS A 81 -19.18 5.51 -6.18
CA HIS A 81 -20.28 4.63 -5.79
C HIS A 81 -20.58 3.59 -6.88
N LYS A 82 -20.61 3.99 -8.15
CA LYS A 82 -20.79 3.08 -9.29
C LYS A 82 -19.67 2.04 -9.38
N LEU A 83 -18.42 2.46 -9.19
CA LEU A 83 -17.28 1.54 -9.16
C LEU A 83 -17.44 0.50 -8.05
N ARG A 84 -17.86 0.92 -6.85
CA ARG A 84 -18.12 0.02 -5.71
C ARG A 84 -19.19 -1.03 -6.02
N GLN A 85 -20.28 -0.64 -6.65
CA GLN A 85 -21.35 -1.57 -7.01
C GLN A 85 -20.92 -2.62 -8.05
N ARG A 86 -19.91 -2.32 -8.89
CA ARG A 86 -19.43 -3.21 -9.94
C ARG A 86 -18.36 -4.21 -9.51
N GLY A 87 -17.85 -4.12 -8.28
CA GLY A 87 -16.73 -4.96 -7.82
C GLY A 87 -15.36 -4.58 -8.41
N GLU A 88 -15.29 -3.54 -9.23
CA GLU A 88 -14.06 -2.91 -9.74
C GLU A 88 -13.14 -2.20 -8.70
N PRO A 89 -13.52 -1.90 -7.43
CA PRO A 89 -12.63 -1.15 -6.55
C PRO A 89 -11.35 -1.90 -6.15
N ALA A 90 -11.33 -3.22 -6.33
CA ALA A 90 -10.19 -4.06 -5.98
C ALA A 90 -8.93 -3.69 -6.78
N GLU A 91 -9.06 -3.24 -8.03
CA GLU A 91 -7.92 -2.79 -8.86
C GLU A 91 -7.28 -1.49 -8.34
N PHE A 92 -8.03 -0.68 -7.59
CA PHE A 92 -7.58 0.61 -7.05
C PHE A 92 -7.32 0.59 -5.54
N GLY A 93 -7.41 -0.57 -4.89
CA GLY A 93 -7.23 -0.68 -3.44
C GLY A 93 -8.34 -0.03 -2.61
N LEU A 94 -9.50 0.25 -3.21
CA LEU A 94 -10.64 0.91 -2.56
C LEU A 94 -11.64 -0.14 -2.06
N ARG A 95 -11.25 -0.98 -1.10
CA ARG A 95 -12.21 -1.92 -0.49
C ARG A 95 -13.28 -1.19 0.33
#